data_AF-A0A1T4LNM8-F1
#
_entry.id   AF-A0A1T4LNM8-F1
#
_cell.length_a   1.000
_cell.length_b   1.000
_cell.length_c   1.000
_cell.angle_alpha   90.00
_cell.angle_beta   90.00
_cell.angle_gamma   90.00
#
_symmetry.space_group_name_H-M   'P 1'
#
loop_
_entity.id
_entity.type
_entity.pdbx_description
1 polymer ?
#
loop_
_entity_poly.entity_id
_entity_poly.type
_entity_poly.pdbx_seq_one_letter_code
_entity_poly.pdbx_strand_id
1 'polypeptide(L)'
;MTLPALIEHALKARYQDDTLKLVYPTGNWSLQQAMGSDQTILTLATPDGFAVAFALSPKDVDGLASSLGEADRMPADPVTVN
;
A
#
# COMPACT_ATOMS: atom_id res chain seq x y z
N MET A 1 -15.74 12.03 7.07
CA MET A 1 -14.94 10.87 7.52
C MET A 1 -15.31 9.66 6.67
N THR A 2 -14.35 8.82 6.29
CA THR A 2 -14.60 7.56 5.56
C THR A 2 -14.66 6.38 6.55
N LEU A 3 -15.26 5.26 6.15
CA LEU A 3 -15.32 4.06 7.02
C LEU A 3 -13.93 3.55 7.43
N PRO A 4 -12.92 3.44 6.54
CA PRO A 4 -11.56 3.09 6.95
C PRO A 4 -10.97 4.04 7.99
N ALA A 5 -11.18 5.35 7.84
CA ALA A 5 -10.69 6.35 8.81
C ALA A 5 -11.38 6.23 10.17
N LEU A 6 -12.66 5.85 10.21
CA LEU A 6 -13.38 5.60 11.46
C LEU A 6 -12.82 4.36 12.19
N ILE A 7 -12.57 3.27 11.46
CA ILE A 7 -12.02 2.03 12.03
C ILE A 7 -10.61 2.28 12.57
N GLU A 8 -9.76 2.97 11.82
CA GLU A 8 -8.42 3.33 12.27
C GLU A 8 -8.45 4.18 13.54
N HIS A 9 -9.34 5.19 13.60
CA HIS A 9 -9.50 6.01 14.80
C HIS A 9 -9.97 5.19 16.00
N ALA A 10 -10.92 4.27 15.81
CA ALA A 10 -11.39 3.39 16.86
C ALA A 10 -10.29 2.43 17.36
N LEU A 11 -9.44 1.91 16.47
CA LEU A 11 -8.28 1.08 16.83
C LEU A 11 -7.30 1.86 17.70
N LYS A 12 -6.89 3.05 17.26
CA LYS A 12 -5.96 3.92 18.02
C LYS A 12 -6.52 4.28 19.39
N ALA A 13 -7.79 4.67 19.46
CA ALA A 13 -8.45 5.01 20.73
C ALA A 13 -8.57 3.80 21.67
N ARG A 14 -8.88 2.61 21.15
CA ARG A 14 -9.03 1.38 21.96
C ARG A 14 -7.72 0.90 22.56
N TYR A 15 -6.63 0.96 21.80
CA TYR A 15 -5.32 0.42 22.19
C TYR A 15 -4.35 1.49 22.71
N GLN A 16 -4.73 2.77 22.67
CA GLN A 16 -3.90 3.90 23.06
C GLN A 16 -2.54 3.93 22.33
N ASP A 17 -2.55 3.52 21.06
CA ASP A 17 -1.37 3.42 20.22
C ASP A 17 -1.65 4.06 18.86
N ASP A 18 -1.02 5.22 18.62
CA ASP A 18 -1.18 6.00 17.40
C ASP A 18 -0.44 5.42 16.19
N THR A 19 0.42 4.41 16.41
CA THR A 19 1.17 3.73 15.34
C THR A 19 0.34 2.67 14.63
N LEU A 20 -0.78 2.25 15.22
CA LEU A 20 -1.67 1.25 14.65
C LEU A 20 -2.29 1.74 13.33
N LYS A 21 -2.30 0.86 12.34
CA LYS A 21 -2.89 1.10 11.03
C LYS A 21 -3.89 0.01 10.70
N LEU A 22 -4.94 0.38 9.99
CA LEU A 22 -5.80 -0.58 9.33
C LEU A 22 -5.09 -1.10 8.07
N VAL A 23 -4.65 -2.35 8.10
CA VAL A 23 -3.91 -2.99 7.01
C VAL A 23 -4.75 -4.09 6.38
N TYR A 24 -4.88 -4.04 5.06
CA TYR A 24 -5.53 -5.09 4.28
C TYR A 24 -4.44 -5.93 3.61
N PRO A 25 -4.45 -7.26 3.78
CA PRO A 25 -3.46 -8.12 3.14
C PRO A 25 -3.68 -8.12 1.62
N THR A 26 -2.62 -7.82 0.86
CA THR A 26 -2.68 -7.93 -0.60
C THR A 26 -2.77 -9.40 -1.01
N GLY A 27 -3.85 -9.77 -1.68
CA GLY A 27 -4.05 -11.09 -2.29
C GLY A 27 -3.66 -11.09 -3.77
N ASN A 28 -4.23 -10.17 -4.54
CA ASN A 28 -3.99 -10.05 -5.98
C ASN A 28 -3.78 -8.59 -6.37
N TRP A 29 -3.10 -8.34 -7.49
CA TRP A 29 -2.91 -6.99 -8.01
C TRP A 29 -2.83 -6.95 -9.54
N SER A 30 -3.09 -5.78 -10.13
CA SER A 30 -2.93 -5.55 -11.56
C SER A 30 -2.52 -4.11 -11.87
N LEU A 31 -1.74 -3.92 -12.93
CA LEU A 31 -1.46 -2.62 -13.54
C LEU A 31 -2.04 -2.57 -14.96
N GLN A 32 -2.76 -1.51 -15.28
CA GLN A 32 -3.38 -1.32 -16.61
C GLN A 32 -3.19 0.13 -17.07
N GLN A 33 -2.84 0.35 -18.34
CA GLN A 33 -2.84 1.71 -18.87
C GLN A 33 -4.30 2.17 -19.07
N ALA A 34 -4.62 3.39 -18.63
CA ALA A 34 -5.92 3.99 -18.88
C ALA A 34 -6.06 4.35 -20.36
N MET A 35 -7.18 3.96 -20.98
CA MET A 35 -7.43 4.26 -22.39
C MET A 35 -7.56 5.77 -22.61
N GLY A 36 -6.77 6.32 -23.53
CA GLY A 36 -6.79 7.74 -23.86
C GLY A 36 -6.15 8.66 -22.80
N SER A 37 -5.41 8.10 -21.84
CA SER A 37 -4.69 8.84 -20.82
C SER A 37 -3.27 8.29 -20.64
N ASP A 38 -2.38 9.13 -20.10
CA ASP A 38 -1.04 8.77 -19.64
C ASP A 38 -1.05 8.14 -18.24
N GLN A 39 -2.23 7.98 -17.64
CA GLN A 39 -2.37 7.38 -16.32
C GLN A 39 -2.27 5.85 -16.36
N THR A 40 -1.68 5.29 -15.32
CA THR A 40 -1.66 3.86 -15.05
C THR A 40 -2.59 3.55 -13.88
N ILE A 41 -3.49 2.59 -14.05
CA ILE A 41 -4.41 2.13 -13.01
C ILE A 41 -3.73 0.97 -12.25
N LEU A 42 -3.47 1.18 -10.96
CA LEU A 42 -3.06 0.13 -10.02
C LEU A 42 -4.28 -0.36 -9.25
N THR A 43 -4.63 -1.62 -9.40
CA THR A 43 -5.67 -2.27 -8.60
C THR A 43 -5.03 -3.23 -7.62
N LEU A 44 -5.37 -3.08 -6.33
CA LEU A 44 -5.01 -4.01 -5.25
C LEU A 44 -6.28 -4.68 -4.75
N ALA A 45 -6.23 -6.00 -4.58
CA ALA A 45 -7.34 -6.80 -4.08
C ALA A 45 -6.89 -7.68 -2.92
N THR A 46 -7.75 -7.82 -1.92
CA THR A 46 -7.58 -8.75 -0.81
C THR A 46 -8.08 -10.15 -1.18
N PRO A 47 -7.65 -11.22 -0.48
CA PRO A 47 -8.12 -12.58 -0.76
C PRO A 47 -9.63 -12.77 -0.61
N ASP A 48 -10.29 -11.96 0.21
CA ASP A 48 -11.75 -11.97 0.44
C ASP A 48 -12.54 -11.08 -0.54
N GLY A 49 -11.86 -10.48 -1.53
CA GLY A 49 -12.52 -9.81 -2.65
C GLY A 49 -12.74 -8.30 -2.49
N PHE A 50 -12.24 -7.67 -1.42
CA PHE A 50 -12.18 -6.22 -1.34
C PHE A 50 -11.10 -5.70 -2.31
N ALA A 51 -11.45 -4.78 -3.20
CA ALA A 51 -10.51 -4.23 -4.19
C ALA A 51 -10.62 -2.70 -4.29
N VAL A 52 -9.46 -2.06 -4.50
CA VAL A 52 -9.36 -0.61 -4.73
C VAL A 52 -8.43 -0.35 -5.90
N ALA A 53 -8.85 0.54 -6.80
CA ALA A 53 -8.07 0.98 -7.94
C ALA A 53 -7.63 2.44 -7.77
N PHE A 54 -6.37 2.72 -8.10
CA PHE A 54 -5.76 4.04 -8.05
C PHE A 54 -5.25 4.42 -9.43
N ALA A 55 -5.62 5.61 -9.90
CA ALA A 55 -5.01 6.19 -11.09
C ALA A 55 -3.71 6.89 -10.70
N LEU A 56 -2.60 6.39 -11.23
CA LEU A 56 -1.25 6.88 -11.02
C LEU A 56 -0.85 7.73 -12.22
N SER A 57 -0.34 8.93 -11.98
CA SER A 57 0.32 9.71 -13.03
C SER A 57 1.73 9.16 -13.31
N PRO A 58 2.37 9.51 -14.43
CA PRO A 58 3.72 9.02 -14.75
C PRO A 58 4.74 9.24 -13.62
N LYS A 59 4.71 10.41 -12.97
CA LYS A 59 5.54 10.72 -11.80
C LYS A 59 5.27 9.82 -10.58
N ASP A 60 4.02 9.39 -10.38
CA ASP A 60 3.66 8.53 -9.25
C ASP A 60 4.18 7.11 -9.50
N VAL A 61 4.16 6.67 -10.76
CA VAL A 61 4.74 5.39 -11.20
C VAL A 61 6.25 5.38 -11.00
N ASP A 62 6.95 6.42 -11.44
CA ASP A 62 8.40 6.54 -11.28
C ASP A 62 8.81 6.55 -9.80
N GLY A 63 8.07 7.31 -8.97
CA GLY A 63 8.27 7.35 -7.53
C GLY A 63 8.05 5.98 -6.87
N LEU A 64 6.96 5.29 -7.22
CA LEU A 64 6.63 3.97 -6.70
C LEU A 64 7.72 2.94 -7.07
N ALA A 65 8.15 2.91 -8.34
CA ALA A 65 9.18 1.98 -8.81
C ALA A 65 10.53 2.23 -8.11
N SER A 66 10.89 3.49 -7.91
CA SER A 66 12.14 3.86 -7.24
C SER A 66 12.15 3.39 -5.79
N SER A 67 11.09 3.68 -5.03
CA SER A 67 11.00 3.28 -3.61
C SER A 67 10.99 1.76 -3.43
N LEU A 68 10.36 1.02 -4.35
CA LEU A 68 10.39 -0.46 -4.33
C LEU A 68 11.80 -1.00 -4.61
N GLY A 69 12.52 -0.41 -5.57
CA GLY A 69 13.90 -0.80 -5.87
C GLY A 69 14.89 -0.49 -4.74
N GLU A 70 14.62 0.53 -3.92
CA GLU A 70 15.41 0.84 -2.73
C GLU A 70 15.13 -0.14 -1.58
N ALA A 71 13.87 -0.52 -1.37
CA ALA A 71 13.47 -1.46 -0.34
C ALA A 71 14.10 -2.86 -0.53
N ASP A 72 14.24 -3.31 -1.78
CA ASP A 72 14.92 -4.57 -2.13
C ASP A 72 16.43 -4.54 -1.83
N ARG A 73 17.06 -3.36 -1.84
CA ARG A 73 18.50 -3.20 -1.62
C ARG A 73 18.91 -3.06 -0.15
N MET A 74 17.99 -2.93 0.79
CA MET A 74 18.36 -2.93 2.22
C MET A 74 18.82 -4.34 2.61
N PRO A 75 20.10 -4.55 2.96
CA PRO A 75 20.55 -5.86 3.43
C PRO A 75 19.84 -6.19 4.75
N ALA A 76 19.37 -7.43 4.90
CA ALA A 76 18.98 -7.95 6.20
C ALA A 76 20.22 -7.90 7.11
N ASP A 77 20.20 -7.03 8.13
CA ASP A 77 21.24 -6.98 9.15
C ASP A 77 21.52 -8.40 9.67
N PRO A 78 22.79 -8.87 9.68
CA PRO A 78 23.11 -10.12 10.34
C PRO A 78 22.87 -9.93 11.84
N VAL A 79 21.93 -10.69 12.40
CA VAL A 79 21.72 -10.78 13.84
C VAL A 79 23.04 -11.23 14.48
N THR A 80 23.74 -10.30 15.12
CA THR A 80 24.86 -10.62 16.01
C THR A 80 24.29 -11.35 17.22
N VAL A 81 24.44 -12.67 17.22
CA VAL A 81 24.18 -13.52 18.39
C VAL A 81 25.33 -13.28 19.37
N ASN A 82 25.02 -12.80 20.57
CA ASN A 82 25.94 -12.75 21.71
C ASN A 82 25.57 -13.83 22.72
#